data_AF-A8F413-F1
#
_entry.id   AF-A8F413-F1
#
_cell.length_a   1.000
_cell.length_b   1.000
_cell.length_c   1.000
_cell.angle_alpha   90.00
_cell.angle_beta   90.00
_cell.angle_gamma   90.00
#
_symmetry.space_group_name_H-M   'P 1'
#
loop_
_entity.id
_entity.type
_entity.pdbx_description
1 polymer ?
#
loop_
_entity_poly.entity_id
_entity_poly.type
_entity_poly.pdbx_seq_one_letter_code
_entity_poly.pdbx_strand_id
1 'polypeptide(L)'
;MKIRFGNMVDNLVGIKEIEVCGRSLDEIFKNLSSSLKKNVNLLIDEKRESVYLVVENDGKFLKNWVIALHNGVNLLDIDRDALQDGELVIFVPVSGG
;
A
#
# COMPACT_ATOMS: atom_id res chain seq x y z
N MET A 1 0.26 -5.04 -11.90
CA MET A 1 0.37 -5.51 -10.51
C MET A 1 -1.00 -5.63 -9.86
N LYS A 2 -1.26 -6.71 -9.12
CA LYS A 2 -2.46 -6.88 -8.30
C LYS A 2 -2.19 -6.36 -6.90
N ILE A 3 -2.99 -5.41 -6.40
CA ILE A 3 -2.90 -4.90 -5.03
C ILE A 3 -4.04 -5.48 -4.21
N ARG A 4 -3.73 -6.02 -3.03
CA ARG A 4 -4.71 -6.56 -2.09
C ARG A 4 -4.60 -5.84 -0.75
N PHE A 5 -5.73 -5.39 -0.24
CA PHE A 5 -5.86 -4.74 1.05
C PHE A 5 -6.45 -5.74 2.04
N GLY A 6 -5.75 -5.97 3.14
CA GLY A 6 -6.14 -6.92 4.18
C GLY A 6 -6.64 -6.22 5.45
N ASN A 7 -7.49 -6.92 6.20
CA ASN A 7 -8.04 -6.49 7.49
C ASN A 7 -8.63 -5.08 7.39
N MET A 8 -8.39 -4.22 8.39
CA MET A 8 -8.90 -2.85 8.46
C MET A 8 -8.53 -1.97 7.25
N VAL A 9 -7.50 -2.33 6.47
CA VAL A 9 -7.06 -1.55 5.31
C VAL A 9 -8.11 -1.56 4.20
N ASP A 10 -8.82 -2.67 3.99
CA ASP A 10 -9.85 -2.76 2.94
C ASP A 10 -10.99 -1.75 3.18
N ASN A 11 -11.38 -1.55 4.43
CA ASN A 11 -12.39 -0.59 4.86
C ASN A 11 -11.89 0.85 4.71
N LEU A 12 -10.60 1.11 4.97
CA LEU A 12 -10.00 2.44 4.83
C LEU A 12 -9.91 2.87 3.37
N VAL A 13 -9.52 1.94 2.48
CA VAL A 13 -9.38 2.20 1.05
C VAL A 13 -10.73 2.12 0.33
N GLY A 14 -11.66 1.30 0.83
CA GLY A 14 -13.00 1.08 0.28
C GLY A 14 -13.10 -0.08 -0.71
N ILE A 15 -12.00 -0.81 -0.93
CA ILE A 15 -11.90 -1.97 -1.82
C ILE A 15 -10.96 -3.03 -1.24
N LYS A 16 -11.20 -4.29 -1.59
CA LYS A 16 -10.36 -5.42 -1.15
C LYS A 16 -9.18 -5.68 -2.07
N GLU A 17 -9.38 -5.50 -3.37
CA GLU A 17 -8.33 -5.72 -4.36
C GLU A 17 -8.57 -4.89 -5.61
N ILE A 18 -7.48 -4.61 -6.33
CA ILE A 18 -7.49 -3.89 -7.61
C ILE A 18 -6.24 -4.23 -8.41
N GLU A 19 -6.39 -4.32 -9.72
CA GLU A 19 -5.25 -4.40 -10.64
C GLU A 19 -4.88 -3.00 -11.12
N VAL A 20 -3.60 -2.67 -11.02
CA VAL A 20 -3.05 -1.38 -11.40
C VAL A 20 -1.77 -1.59 -12.19
N CYS A 21 -1.62 -0.83 -13.27
CA CYS A 21 -0.41 -0.79 -14.08
C CYS A 21 0.51 0.33 -13.58
N GLY A 22 1.82 0.12 -13.65
CA GLY A 22 2.83 1.14 -13.34
C GLY A 22 4.22 0.54 -13.34
N ARG A 23 5.24 1.38 -13.54
CA ARG A 23 6.66 0.98 -13.61
C ARG A 23 7.43 1.26 -12.33
N SER A 24 6.82 1.97 -11.39
CA SER A 24 7.37 2.28 -10.07
C SER A 24 6.26 2.31 -9.02
N LEU A 25 6.63 2.21 -7.74
CA LEU A 25 5.67 2.31 -6.63
C LEU A 25 4.88 3.63 -6.69
N ASP A 26 5.54 4.75 -6.96
CA ASP A 26 4.89 6.07 -7.08
C ASP A 26 3.87 6.10 -8.23
N GLU A 27 4.20 5.52 -9.38
CA GLU A 27 3.27 5.45 -10.52
C GLU A 27 2.08 4.53 -10.21
N ILE A 28 2.33 3.39 -9.57
CA ILE A 28 1.30 2.45 -9.13
C ILE A 28 0.32 3.14 -8.17
N PHE A 29 0.81 3.86 -7.15
CA PHE A 29 -0.07 4.54 -6.19
C PHE A 29 -0.76 5.77 -6.77
N LYS A 30 -0.15 6.46 -7.73
CA LYS A 30 -0.80 7.52 -8.50
C LYS A 30 -1.96 6.99 -9.34
N ASN A 31 -1.77 5.86 -10.02
CA ASN A 31 -2.81 5.22 -10.83
C ASN A 31 -3.91 4.61 -9.96
N LEU A 32 -3.56 3.98 -8.84
CA LEU A 32 -4.50 3.53 -7.80
C LEU A 32 -5.38 4.68 -7.33
N SER A 33 -4.76 5.80 -6.94
CA SER A 33 -5.47 6.98 -6.45
C SER A 33 -6.44 7.55 -7.48
N SER A 34 -6.03 7.56 -8.75
CA SER A 34 -6.85 8.02 -9.87
C SER A 34 -8.05 7.10 -10.09
N SER A 35 -7.85 5.77 -10.05
CA SER A 35 -8.93 4.78 -10.19
C SER A 35 -9.94 4.84 -9.05
N LEU A 36 -9.49 5.12 -7.83
CA LEU A 36 -10.34 5.22 -6.65
C LEU A 36 -10.95 6.61 -6.45
N LYS A 37 -10.53 7.62 -7.23
CA LYS A 37 -10.86 9.04 -7.01
C LYS A 37 -10.60 9.48 -5.57
N LYS A 38 -9.54 8.93 -4.96
CA LYS A 38 -9.18 9.07 -3.55
C LYS A 38 -7.67 9.03 -3.46
N ASN A 39 -7.07 9.92 -2.69
CA ASN A 39 -5.63 9.92 -2.52
C ASN A 39 -5.22 8.75 -1.61
N VAL A 40 -4.45 7.82 -2.17
CA VAL A 40 -3.93 6.64 -1.48
C VAL A 40 -2.45 6.54 -1.79
N ASN A 41 -1.60 6.57 -0.78
CA ASN A 41 -0.15 6.50 -0.96
C ASN A 41 0.51 5.65 0.13
N LEU A 42 1.68 5.10 -0.18
CA LEU A 42 2.57 4.50 0.81
C LEU A 42 3.70 5.47 1.16
N LEU A 43 3.97 5.60 2.46
CA LEU A 43 5.13 6.29 2.99
C LEU A 43 6.06 5.27 3.63
N ILE A 44 7.24 5.09 3.04
CA ILE A 44 8.29 4.20 3.54
C ILE A 44 9.29 5.05 4.34
N ASP A 45 9.36 4.84 5.65
CA ASP A 45 10.31 5.49 6.56
C ASP A 45 11.44 4.50 6.89
N GLU A 46 12.53 4.58 6.12
CA GLU A 46 13.70 3.71 6.28
C GLU A 46 14.42 3.91 7.61
N LYS A 47 14.38 5.13 8.18
CA LYS A 47 15.04 5.41 9.47
C LYS A 47 14.36 4.71 10.63
N ARG A 48 13.04 4.51 10.51
CA ARG A 48 12.21 3.83 11.51
C ARG A 48 11.82 2.42 11.09
N GLU A 49 12.35 1.93 9.97
CA GLU A 49 12.02 0.63 9.38
C GLU A 49 10.50 0.39 9.38
N SER A 50 9.75 1.40 8.92
CA SER A 50 8.29 1.44 9.05
C SER A 50 7.62 1.86 7.76
N VAL A 51 6.53 1.19 7.41
CA VAL A 51 5.70 1.54 6.26
C VAL A 51 4.35 2.07 6.76
N TYR A 52 3.87 3.15 6.16
CA TYR A 52 2.57 3.73 6.48
C TYR A 52 1.72 3.84 5.22
N LEU A 53 0.45 3.47 5.33
CA LEU A 53 -0.56 3.81 4.33
C LEU A 53 -1.18 5.15 4.70
N VAL A 54 -1.16 6.09 3.76
CA VAL A 54 -1.77 7.41 3.86
C VAL A 54 -2.97 7.45 2.93
N VAL A 55 -4.15 7.66 3.49
CA VAL A 55 -5.42 7.70 2.76
C VAL A 55 -6.14 8.99 3.06
N GLU A 56 -6.57 9.72 2.03
CA GLU A 56 -7.43 10.90 2.19
C GLU A 56 -8.89 10.47 2.36
N ASN A 57 -9.53 10.85 3.46
CA ASN A 57 -10.93 10.58 3.75
C ASN A 57 -11.60 11.87 4.25
N ASP A 58 -12.63 12.35 3.55
CA ASP A 58 -13.38 13.56 3.88
C ASP A 58 -12.49 14.80 4.14
N GLY A 59 -11.49 15.01 3.29
CA GLY A 59 -10.53 16.12 3.40
C GLY A 59 -9.51 15.99 4.53
N LYS A 60 -9.44 14.83 5.20
CA LYS A 60 -8.42 14.52 6.21
C LYS A 60 -7.51 13.39 5.74
N PHE A 61 -6.22 13.49 6.04
CA PHE A 61 -5.28 12.40 5.80
C PHE A 61 -5.22 11.47 7.01
N LEU A 62 -5.58 10.20 6.80
CA LEU A 62 -5.43 9.13 7.77
C LEU A 62 -4.10 8.42 7.50
N LYS A 63 -3.21 8.39 8.50
CA LYS A 63 -1.93 7.68 8.42
C LYS A 63 -1.97 6.47 9.34
N ASN A 64 -1.83 5.28 8.76
CA ASN A 64 -1.83 4.01 9.50
C ASN A 64 -0.53 3.26 9.25
N TRP A 65 0.06 2.71 10.32
CA TRP A 65 1.18 1.79 10.19
C TRP A 65 0.70 0.47 9.58
N VAL A 66 1.43 -0.03 8.59
CA VAL A 66 1.05 -1.23 7.83
C VAL A 66 2.27 -2.08 7.54
N ILE A 67 2.03 -3.37 7.29
CA ILE A 67 2.95 -4.24 6.60
C ILE A 67 2.55 -4.26 5.14
N ALA A 68 3.52 -4.11 4.24
CA ALA A 68 3.34 -4.20 2.80
C ALA A 68 4.30 -5.25 2.24
N LEU A 69 3.74 -6.29 1.63
CA LEU A 69 4.48 -7.42 1.09
C LEU A 69 4.36 -7.44 -0.44
N HIS A 70 5.47 -7.35 -1.15
CA HIS A 70 5.51 -7.58 -2.59
C HIS A 70 5.96 -9.01 -2.86
N ASN A 71 5.10 -9.81 -3.52
CA ASN A 71 5.31 -11.24 -3.76
C ASN A 71 5.73 -12.00 -2.47
N GLY A 72 5.18 -11.61 -1.31
CA GLY A 72 5.46 -12.22 -0.01
C GLY A 72 6.69 -11.69 0.72
N VAL A 73 7.48 -10.80 0.11
CA VAL A 73 8.66 -10.18 0.74
C VAL A 73 8.31 -8.76 1.22
N ASN A 74 8.82 -8.35 2.38
CA ASN A 74 8.53 -7.02 2.93
C ASN A 74 9.12 -5.91 2.05
N LEU A 75 8.35 -4.86 1.77
CA LEU A 75 8.83 -3.69 1.01
C LEU A 75 10.09 -3.04 1.59
N LEU A 76 10.33 -3.19 2.89
CA LEU A 76 11.56 -2.70 3.54
C LEU A 76 12.81 -3.50 3.14
N ASP A 77 12.64 -4.76 2.71
CA ASP A 77 13.72 -5.69 2.39
C ASP A 77 13.98 -5.82 0.88
N ILE A 78 13.24 -5.06 0.05
CA ILE A 78 13.26 -5.17 -1.42
C ILE A 78 13.93 -3.94 -2.03
N ASP A 79 14.71 -4.16 -3.08
CA ASP A 79 15.17 -3.09 -3.97
C ASP A 79 13.97 -2.47 -4.69
N ARG A 80 13.76 -1.16 -4.50
CA ARG A 80 12.60 -0.44 -5.03
C ARG A 80 12.53 -0.47 -6.56
N ASP A 81 13.67 -0.64 -7.22
CA ASP A 81 13.74 -0.75 -8.69
C ASP A 81 13.26 -2.12 -9.20
N ALA A 82 13.17 -3.12 -8.31
CA ALA A 82 12.67 -4.47 -8.60
C ALA A 82 11.14 -4.62 -8.42
N LEU A 83 10.43 -3.53 -8.09
CA LEU A 83 8.97 -3.52 -7.96
C LEU A 83 8.29 -3.46 -9.34
N GLN A 84 8.38 -4.56 -10.09
CA GLN A 84 7.77 -4.67 -11.42
C GLN A 84 6.97 -5.98 -11.52
N ASP A 85 5.66 -5.84 -11.64
CA ASP A 85 4.67 -6.90 -11.77
C ASP A 85 4.61 -7.94 -10.62
N GLY A 86 3.40 -8.46 -10.37
CA GLY A 86 3.14 -9.39 -9.25
C GLY A 86 2.01 -8.96 -8.33
N GLU A 87 2.06 -9.41 -7.08
CA GLU A 87 1.07 -9.15 -6.03
C GLU A 87 1.68 -8.27 -4.92
N LEU A 88 0.97 -7.19 -4.57
CA LEU A 88 1.28 -6.34 -3.41
C LEU A 88 0.17 -6.50 -2.37
N VAL A 89 0.50 -7.02 -1.19
CA VAL A 89 -0.45 -7.22 -0.09
C VAL A 89 -0.17 -6.21 1.01
N ILE A 90 -1.19 -5.43 1.41
CA ILE A 90 -1.06 -4.37 2.41
C ILE A 90 -2.06 -4.61 3.52
N PHE A 91 -1.59 -4.70 4.77
CA PHE A 91 -2.45 -4.98 5.91
C PHE A 91 -1.91 -4.33 7.19
N VAL A 92 -2.82 -4.07 8.15
CA VAL A 92 -2.40 -3.67 9.50
C VAL A 92 -1.92 -4.92 10.25
N PRO A 93 -0.74 -4.89 10.87
CA PRO A 93 -0.27 -5.99 11.71
C PRO A 93 -1.23 -6.21 12.88
N VAL A 94 -1.61 -7.47 13.08
CA VAL A 94 -2.36 -7.89 14.27
C VAL A 94 -1.37 -8.41 15.30
N SER A 95 -1.48 -7.97 16.55
CA SER A 95 -0.79 -8.64 17.65
C SER A 95 -1.33 -10.06 17.73
N GLY A 96 -0.49 -11.05 17.39
CA GLY A 96 -0.84 -12.46 17.57
C GLY A 96 -1.15 -12.72 19.04
N GLY A 97 -2.30 -13.34 19.30
CA GLY A 97 -2.60 -13.96 20.59
C GLY A 97 -1.88 -15.29 20.74
#